data_AF-A0A9Q0MNW8-F1
#
_entry.id   AF-A0A9Q0MNW8-F1
#
_cell.length_a   1.000
_cell.length_b   1.000
_cell.length_c   1.000
_cell.angle_alpha   90.00
_cell.angle_beta   90.00
_cell.angle_gamma   90.00
#
_symmetry.space_group_name_H-M   'P 1'
#
loop_
_entity.id
_entity.type
_entity.pdbx_description
1 polymer ?
#
loop_
_entity_poly.entity_id
_entity_poly.type
_entity_poly.pdbx_seq_one_letter_code
_entity_poly.pdbx_strand_id
1 'polypeptide(L)'
;MNDDGVHATFGAGVNLHEATTFLRKHNRGLRTTPAYGNITFGGATGTGAHGSSIKYNASISSQIVSMRIVDGLGNPQDITDPEDLKAFRLHLGLLGIVVKITVYTVPLYKTLANNYVISDEILTNGKAIEMAQNADQMAFYWFPAFNQLVVANWTIVDANTEGNAYTYDHVPSVYKHFGYIATIAKEAAFSLTTSTCALASSIGYTILHAISYFLELALIHQVPGWVPIYTENGFLIKMPAVGYYDVMFAPICHDTPQGFLQETCVWDNGPNNITILDNEFGVDLPKLPSFIAKVKDIVNKTPTAFPLQGILMRFSDKSDIYMSTAYGSQTVHFEFYLWNRRDPYNEPSGSLAGYQTILQMLRNEYSSRSHWGKSGLVYHNSDSLDLKLDPAARDGFTAVMTKYDPNGVFLNSFGHRLKKTGTKVDLDPMVKHCALLDNCFCSADGDCGKNQICTKISGYNYNVCQTKNEIPVDFFPHIILPKENGTGLLNFFSTEVQAIANALQGKCSITSLISAIGDTAGNTFKAFIIGLGSQFSLG
;
A
#
# COMPACT_ATOMS: atom_id res chain seq x y z
N MET A 1 5.33 27.81 -16.50
CA MET A 1 4.75 27.34 -17.78
C MET A 1 5.76 27.63 -18.87
N ASN A 2 5.89 26.76 -19.85
CA ASN A 2 6.69 27.05 -21.05
C ASN A 2 5.88 27.97 -21.98
N ASP A 3 6.54 28.64 -22.92
CA ASP A 3 5.92 29.64 -23.81
C ASP A 3 4.82 29.07 -24.71
N ASP A 4 4.83 27.75 -24.95
CA ASP A 4 3.81 27.05 -25.74
C ASP A 4 2.46 26.88 -25.01
N GLY A 5 2.39 27.15 -23.71
CA GLY A 5 1.19 27.01 -22.89
C GLY A 5 0.70 25.57 -22.67
N VAL A 6 1.39 24.56 -23.20
CA VAL A 6 1.01 23.14 -23.13
C VAL A 6 1.98 22.37 -22.24
N HIS A 7 3.24 22.78 -22.17
CA HIS A 7 4.26 22.13 -21.35
C HIS A 7 4.60 22.94 -20.10
N ALA A 8 5.04 22.24 -19.07
CA ALA A 8 5.56 22.84 -17.85
C ALA A 8 6.87 22.16 -17.44
N THR A 9 7.84 22.98 -17.02
CA THR A 9 9.14 22.51 -16.55
C THR A 9 9.27 22.75 -15.04
N PHE A 10 9.64 21.71 -14.32
CA PHE A 10 9.85 21.73 -12.87
C PHE A 10 11.28 21.31 -12.52
N GLY A 11 11.81 21.82 -11.42
CA GLY A 11 12.99 21.22 -10.80
C GLY A 11 12.65 19.84 -10.25
N ALA A 12 13.58 18.88 -10.32
CA ALA A 12 13.32 17.51 -9.87
C ALA A 12 13.00 17.39 -8.37
N GLY A 13 13.46 18.35 -7.55
CA GLY A 13 13.18 18.41 -6.11
C GLY A 13 11.84 19.05 -5.74
N VAL A 14 11.08 19.59 -6.69
CA VAL A 14 9.75 20.17 -6.41
C VAL A 14 8.79 19.04 -6.01
N ASN A 15 7.97 19.24 -4.98
CA ASN A 15 6.97 18.26 -4.59
C ASN A 15 5.79 18.26 -5.57
N LEU A 16 5.17 17.09 -5.78
CA LEU A 16 4.06 16.95 -6.73
C LEU A 16 2.89 17.89 -6.41
N HIS A 17 2.57 18.07 -5.15
CA HIS A 17 1.53 19.00 -4.71
C HIS A 17 1.83 20.47 -5.06
N GLU A 18 3.09 20.90 -4.94
CA GLU A 18 3.50 22.25 -5.34
C GLU A 18 3.39 22.40 -6.86
N ALA A 19 3.81 21.37 -7.60
CA ALA A 19 3.70 21.34 -9.06
C ALA A 19 2.24 21.37 -9.54
N THR A 20 1.35 20.54 -8.98
CA THR A 20 -0.08 20.53 -9.36
C THR A 20 -0.79 21.80 -8.95
N THR A 21 -0.48 22.36 -7.77
CA THR A 21 -1.00 23.67 -7.34
C THR A 21 -0.55 24.78 -8.29
N PHE A 22 0.71 24.77 -8.72
CA PHE A 22 1.20 25.71 -9.74
C PHE A 22 0.43 25.56 -11.05
N LEU A 23 0.25 24.33 -11.56
CA LEU A 23 -0.48 24.07 -12.80
C LEU A 23 -1.93 24.55 -12.72
N ARG A 24 -2.61 24.27 -11.61
CA ARG A 24 -4.01 24.65 -11.39
C ARG A 24 -4.20 26.16 -11.42
N LYS A 25 -3.27 26.94 -10.83
CA LYS A 25 -3.25 28.41 -10.92
C LYS A 25 -3.08 28.94 -12.35
N HIS A 26 -2.60 28.11 -13.28
CA HIS A 26 -2.43 28.44 -14.70
C HIS A 26 -3.48 27.77 -15.59
N ASN A 27 -4.61 27.29 -15.03
CA ASN A 27 -5.65 26.58 -15.77
C ASN A 27 -5.16 25.31 -16.49
N ARG A 28 -4.17 24.63 -15.90
CA ARG A 28 -3.61 23.36 -16.37
C ARG A 28 -3.65 22.30 -15.27
N GLY A 29 -3.47 21.05 -15.64
CA GLY A 29 -3.30 19.93 -14.71
C GLY A 29 -2.49 18.79 -15.31
N LEU A 30 -2.17 17.80 -14.47
CA LEU A 30 -1.68 16.50 -14.91
C LEU A 30 -2.87 15.56 -15.14
N ARG A 31 -2.77 14.69 -16.15
CA ARG A 31 -3.84 13.72 -16.46
C ARG A 31 -3.96 12.65 -15.39
N THR A 32 -2.85 12.24 -14.80
CA THR A 32 -2.76 11.26 -13.72
C THR A 32 -1.70 11.68 -12.71
N THR A 33 -1.95 11.38 -11.44
CA THR A 33 -1.02 11.63 -10.32
C THR A 33 -1.04 10.41 -9.40
N PRO A 34 0.04 10.15 -8.65
CA PRO A 34 -0.01 9.15 -7.58
C PRO A 34 -0.92 9.61 -6.44
N ALA A 35 -1.34 8.65 -5.61
CA ALA A 35 -2.26 8.87 -4.49
C ALA A 35 -1.65 9.61 -3.28
N TYR A 36 -0.45 10.18 -3.42
CA TYR A 36 0.24 10.94 -2.37
C TYR A 36 0.98 12.13 -2.97
N GLY A 37 0.65 13.34 -2.50
CA GLY A 37 1.12 14.59 -3.09
C GLY A 37 2.51 15.06 -2.62
N ASN A 38 3.02 14.53 -1.50
CA ASN A 38 4.26 15.01 -0.86
C ASN A 38 5.50 14.19 -1.24
N ILE A 39 5.58 13.79 -2.52
CA ILE A 39 6.75 13.14 -3.11
C ILE A 39 7.40 14.12 -4.07
N THR A 40 8.74 14.16 -4.12
CA THR A 40 9.45 14.97 -5.11
C THR A 40 9.17 14.45 -6.53
N PHE A 41 9.12 15.34 -7.51
CA PHE A 41 8.87 14.97 -8.91
C PHE A 41 9.91 13.94 -9.42
N GLY A 42 11.18 14.13 -9.07
CA GLY A 42 12.27 13.21 -9.38
C GLY A 42 12.11 11.86 -8.69
N GLY A 43 11.72 11.82 -7.42
CA GLY A 43 11.50 10.56 -6.70
C GLY A 43 10.29 9.78 -7.22
N ALA A 44 9.19 10.48 -7.49
CA ALA A 44 7.97 9.89 -8.03
C ALA A 44 8.22 9.28 -9.41
N THR A 45 8.90 10.01 -10.29
CA THR A 45 9.20 9.52 -11.65
C THR A 45 10.28 8.44 -11.64
N GLY A 46 11.29 8.57 -10.78
CA GLY A 46 12.39 7.63 -10.66
C GLY A 46 11.99 6.24 -10.18
N THR A 47 10.87 6.10 -9.47
CA THR A 47 10.36 4.80 -8.98
C THR A 47 9.10 4.32 -9.70
N GLY A 48 8.60 5.09 -10.67
CA GLY A 48 7.46 4.71 -11.49
C GLY A 48 6.10 4.98 -10.86
N ALA A 49 5.98 5.98 -9.99
CA ALA A 49 4.72 6.33 -9.34
C ALA A 49 3.59 6.51 -10.37
N HIS A 50 2.40 6.03 -10.02
CA HIS A 50 1.26 6.00 -10.94
C HIS A 50 -0.05 6.25 -10.19
N GLY A 51 -1.06 6.68 -10.94
CA GLY A 51 -2.46 6.69 -10.54
C GLY A 51 -3.16 5.38 -10.94
N SER A 52 -4.39 5.50 -11.43
CA SER A 52 -5.17 4.35 -11.90
C SER A 52 -6.06 4.72 -13.10
N SER A 53 -5.66 4.29 -14.30
CA SER A 53 -6.43 4.44 -15.54
C SER A 53 -5.92 3.49 -16.62
N ILE A 54 -6.84 2.86 -17.35
CA ILE A 54 -6.55 2.18 -18.62
C ILE A 54 -6.78 3.12 -19.80
N LYS A 55 -7.76 4.01 -19.69
CA LYS A 55 -8.11 4.94 -20.77
C LYS A 55 -7.03 6.01 -21.00
N TYR A 56 -6.29 6.37 -19.95
CA TYR A 56 -5.16 7.29 -19.99
C TYR A 56 -3.93 6.63 -19.37
N ASN A 57 -2.74 7.12 -19.70
CA ASN A 57 -1.52 6.61 -19.07
C ASN A 57 -1.54 6.83 -17.55
N ALA A 58 -1.51 5.74 -16.78
CA ALA A 58 -1.57 5.80 -15.31
C ALA A 58 -0.28 6.34 -14.66
N SER A 59 0.89 6.07 -15.24
CA SER A 59 2.18 6.51 -14.70
C SER A 59 2.38 8.01 -14.85
N ILE A 60 2.83 8.68 -13.78
CA ILE A 60 3.18 10.10 -13.86
C ILE A 60 4.31 10.35 -14.85
N SER A 61 5.25 9.41 -14.95
CA SER A 61 6.40 9.48 -15.83
C SER A 61 6.06 9.44 -17.32
N SER A 62 4.90 8.87 -17.68
CA SER A 62 4.42 8.87 -19.07
C SER A 62 4.16 10.28 -19.60
N GLN A 63 4.00 11.26 -18.70
CA GLN A 63 3.72 12.65 -19.04
C GLN A 63 4.98 13.44 -19.37
N ILE A 64 6.18 12.87 -19.15
CA ILE A 64 7.46 13.52 -19.40
C ILE A 64 7.76 13.58 -20.90
N VAL A 65 8.06 14.77 -21.40
CA VAL A 65 8.48 15.00 -22.80
C VAL A 65 9.97 15.29 -22.94
N SER A 66 10.62 15.75 -21.87
CA SER A 66 12.08 15.89 -21.81
C SER A 66 12.57 15.96 -20.38
N MET A 67 13.85 15.66 -20.18
CA MET A 67 14.52 15.77 -18.88
C MET A 67 15.89 16.41 -19.06
N ARG A 68 16.32 17.20 -18.09
CA ARG A 68 17.74 17.60 -17.97
C ARG A 68 18.37 16.82 -16.83
N ILE A 69 19.51 16.19 -17.12
CA ILE A 69 20.26 15.36 -16.17
C ILE A 69 21.72 15.82 -16.09
N VAL A 70 22.42 15.40 -15.04
CA VAL A 70 23.89 15.38 -14.97
C VAL A 70 24.35 13.94 -15.12
N ASP A 71 25.16 13.68 -16.14
CA ASP A 71 25.63 12.33 -16.51
C ASP A 71 26.79 11.86 -15.61
N GLY A 72 27.24 10.62 -15.81
CA GLY A 72 28.34 10.02 -15.01
C GLY A 72 29.71 10.66 -15.26
N LEU A 73 29.82 11.55 -16.24
CA LEU A 73 31.01 12.35 -16.51
C LEU A 73 30.89 13.77 -15.92
N GLY A 74 29.77 14.09 -15.27
CA GLY A 74 29.49 15.40 -14.69
C GLY A 74 28.95 16.43 -15.68
N ASN A 75 28.58 16.03 -16.90
CA ASN A 75 28.09 16.96 -17.91
C ASN A 75 26.55 17.07 -17.89
N PRO A 76 26.00 18.27 -18.10
CA PRO A 76 24.56 18.43 -18.28
C PRO A 76 24.12 17.86 -19.64
N GLN A 77 23.08 17.02 -19.64
CA GLN A 77 22.49 16.42 -20.85
C GLN A 77 20.99 16.74 -20.93
N ASP A 78 20.52 17.09 -22.12
CA ASP A 78 19.09 17.22 -22.42
C ASP A 78 18.57 15.95 -23.10
N ILE A 79 17.77 15.19 -22.37
CA ILE A 79 17.18 13.95 -22.84
C ILE A 79 15.88 14.28 -23.57
N THR A 80 15.94 14.18 -24.89
CA THR A 80 14.82 14.42 -25.81
C THR A 80 14.59 13.29 -26.81
N ASP A 81 15.59 12.41 -26.99
CA ASP A 81 15.46 11.21 -27.81
C ASP A 81 14.37 10.30 -27.22
N PRO A 82 13.31 9.97 -27.99
CA PRO A 82 12.26 9.06 -27.54
C PRO A 82 12.76 7.70 -27.05
N GLU A 83 13.84 7.17 -27.64
CA GLU A 83 14.39 5.87 -27.21
C GLU A 83 15.11 5.96 -25.86
N ASP A 84 15.83 7.05 -25.60
CA ASP A 84 16.42 7.30 -24.27
C ASP A 84 15.32 7.57 -23.23
N LEU A 85 14.24 8.28 -23.61
CA LEU A 85 13.13 8.57 -22.71
C LEU A 85 12.41 7.32 -22.21
N LYS A 86 12.41 6.20 -22.95
CA LYS A 86 11.90 4.92 -22.45
C LYS A 86 12.64 4.43 -21.20
N ALA A 87 13.92 4.78 -21.05
CA ALA A 87 14.70 4.50 -19.84
C ALA A 87 14.55 5.62 -18.79
N PHE A 88 14.70 6.89 -19.19
CA PHE A 88 14.74 8.01 -18.26
C PHE A 88 13.42 8.31 -17.56
N ARG A 89 12.28 8.01 -18.19
CA ARG A 89 10.96 8.15 -17.56
C ARG A 89 10.85 7.31 -16.28
N LEU A 90 11.61 6.22 -16.14
CA LEU A 90 11.72 5.47 -14.89
C LEU A 90 13.19 5.07 -14.67
N HIS A 91 13.96 6.03 -14.18
CA HIS A 91 15.43 5.96 -14.17
C HIS A 91 16.06 5.22 -12.97
N LEU A 92 15.30 4.92 -11.90
CA LEU A 92 15.77 4.19 -10.70
C LEU A 92 17.02 4.80 -10.01
N GLY A 93 17.33 6.06 -10.31
CA GLY A 93 18.57 6.73 -9.87
C GLY A 93 19.86 6.23 -10.55
N LEU A 94 19.77 5.41 -11.61
CA LEU A 94 20.91 4.74 -12.24
C LEU A 94 21.41 5.39 -13.54
N LEU A 95 20.72 6.41 -14.05
CA LEU A 95 20.98 7.00 -15.37
C LEU A 95 21.56 8.43 -15.31
N GLY A 96 21.84 8.94 -14.11
CA GLY A 96 22.24 10.33 -13.89
C GLY A 96 21.42 11.02 -12.81
N ILE A 97 21.87 12.22 -12.43
CA ILE A 97 21.13 13.09 -11.49
C ILE A 97 20.12 13.90 -12.28
N VAL A 98 18.83 13.64 -12.09
CA VAL A 98 17.77 14.44 -12.71
C VAL A 98 17.69 15.81 -12.04
N VAL A 99 17.79 16.88 -12.83
CA VAL A 99 17.71 18.26 -12.31
C VAL A 99 16.46 19.00 -12.75
N LYS A 100 15.96 18.74 -13.98
CA LYS A 100 14.71 19.30 -14.48
C LYS A 100 13.89 18.26 -15.22
N ILE A 101 12.57 18.39 -15.11
CA ILE A 101 11.60 17.53 -15.77
C ILE A 101 10.61 18.42 -16.50
N THR A 102 10.42 18.17 -17.79
CA THR A 102 9.39 18.82 -18.61
C THR A 102 8.27 17.84 -18.88
N VAL A 103 7.04 18.21 -18.56
CA VAL A 103 5.85 17.39 -18.77
C VAL A 103 4.87 18.06 -19.72
N TYR A 104 4.14 17.27 -20.51
CA TYR A 104 2.91 17.77 -21.12
C TYR A 104 1.84 17.89 -20.05
N THR A 105 0.99 18.90 -20.21
CA THR A 105 -0.13 19.16 -19.30
C THR A 105 -1.43 19.07 -20.08
N VAL A 106 -2.56 18.96 -19.37
CA VAL A 106 -3.90 19.03 -19.95
C VAL A 106 -4.61 20.30 -19.48
N PRO A 107 -5.66 20.79 -20.18
CA PRO A 107 -6.54 21.81 -19.63
C PRO A 107 -7.03 21.40 -18.24
N LEU A 108 -7.17 22.36 -17.32
CA LEU A 108 -7.70 22.10 -16.00
C LEU A 108 -9.05 21.39 -16.08
N TYR A 109 -9.27 20.42 -15.20
CA TYR A 109 -10.48 19.63 -15.13
C TYR A 109 -10.80 19.29 -13.68
N LYS A 110 -12.05 18.89 -13.45
CA LYS A 110 -12.49 18.31 -12.19
C LYS A 110 -12.84 16.84 -12.40
N THR A 111 -13.04 16.12 -11.31
CA THR A 111 -13.56 14.75 -11.33
C THR A 111 -14.83 14.66 -10.52
N LEU A 112 -15.82 13.93 -11.04
CA LEU A 112 -16.97 13.43 -10.30
C LEU A 112 -16.58 12.07 -9.70
N ALA A 113 -16.31 12.05 -8.40
CA ALA A 113 -16.11 10.82 -7.63
C ALA A 113 -17.46 10.20 -7.28
N ASN A 114 -17.65 8.93 -7.65
CA ASN A 114 -18.83 8.16 -7.32
C ASN A 114 -18.40 6.77 -6.82
N ASN A 115 -18.26 6.65 -5.51
CA ASN A 115 -17.76 5.46 -4.86
C ASN A 115 -18.93 4.67 -4.26
N TYR A 116 -18.91 3.34 -4.38
CA TYR A 116 -20.01 2.47 -3.97
C TYR A 116 -19.53 1.03 -3.74
N VAL A 117 -20.36 0.22 -3.09
CA VAL A 117 -20.02 -1.15 -2.71
C VAL A 117 -20.80 -2.14 -3.56
N ILE A 118 -20.13 -3.21 -3.99
CA ILE A 118 -20.72 -4.33 -4.72
C ILE A 118 -20.12 -5.66 -4.26
N SER A 119 -20.73 -6.76 -4.68
CA SER A 119 -20.17 -8.10 -4.53
C SER A 119 -18.86 -8.24 -5.32
N ASP A 120 -17.89 -8.97 -4.75
CA ASP A 120 -16.61 -9.24 -5.38
C ASP A 120 -16.67 -10.25 -6.55
N GLU A 121 -17.84 -10.83 -6.84
CA GLU A 121 -18.09 -11.72 -7.99
C GLU A 121 -17.66 -11.09 -9.33
N ILE A 122 -17.66 -9.76 -9.42
CA ILE A 122 -17.23 -9.05 -10.63
C ILE A 122 -15.76 -9.27 -10.97
N LEU A 123 -14.95 -9.65 -9.99
CA LEU A 123 -13.51 -9.88 -10.14
C LEU A 123 -13.21 -11.20 -10.85
N THR A 124 -14.16 -12.15 -10.87
CA THR A 124 -13.98 -13.48 -11.49
C THR A 124 -14.78 -13.66 -12.79
N ASN A 125 -15.82 -12.85 -13.03
CA ASN A 125 -16.68 -12.97 -14.20
C ASN A 125 -16.33 -12.03 -15.37
N GLY A 126 -15.25 -11.25 -15.25
CA GLY A 126 -14.75 -10.33 -16.28
C GLY A 126 -15.33 -8.91 -16.24
N LYS A 127 -16.39 -8.66 -15.46
CA LYS A 127 -17.02 -7.33 -15.36
C LYS A 127 -16.08 -6.27 -14.78
N ALA A 128 -15.22 -6.65 -13.85
CA ALA A 128 -14.18 -5.76 -13.30
C ALA A 128 -13.25 -5.19 -14.39
N ILE A 129 -12.88 -6.01 -15.36
CA ILE A 129 -12.01 -5.62 -16.49
C ILE A 129 -12.75 -4.64 -17.40
N GLU A 130 -14.00 -4.94 -17.76
CA GLU A 130 -14.84 -4.07 -18.57
C GLU A 130 -15.03 -2.69 -17.91
N MET A 131 -15.30 -2.67 -16.61
CA MET A 131 -15.42 -1.41 -15.86
C MET A 131 -14.11 -0.62 -15.91
N ALA A 132 -12.95 -1.26 -15.76
CA ALA A 132 -11.63 -0.62 -15.77
C ALA A 132 -11.27 0.01 -17.12
N GLN A 133 -11.68 -0.63 -18.20
CA GLN A 133 -11.45 -0.13 -19.56
C GLN A 133 -12.33 1.06 -19.92
N ASN A 134 -13.53 1.15 -19.33
CA ASN A 134 -14.51 2.20 -19.64
C ASN A 134 -14.42 3.42 -18.72
N ALA A 135 -13.81 3.28 -17.54
CA ALA A 135 -13.65 4.38 -16.59
C ALA A 135 -12.54 5.35 -17.02
N ASP A 136 -12.72 6.65 -16.74
CA ASP A 136 -11.62 7.60 -16.85
C ASP A 136 -10.54 7.26 -15.83
N GLN A 137 -10.93 7.00 -14.59
CA GLN A 137 -10.07 6.50 -13.52
C GLN A 137 -10.91 5.61 -12.59
N MET A 138 -10.34 4.49 -12.16
CA MET A 138 -11.02 3.58 -11.24
C MET A 138 -10.03 2.81 -10.39
N ALA A 139 -10.39 2.58 -9.13
CA ALA A 139 -9.67 1.68 -8.23
C ALA A 139 -10.67 0.77 -7.52
N PHE A 140 -10.22 -0.40 -7.08
CA PHE A 140 -11.00 -1.28 -6.24
C PHE A 140 -10.33 -1.56 -4.91
N TYR A 141 -11.12 -1.62 -3.85
CA TYR A 141 -10.67 -2.11 -2.55
C TYR A 141 -11.37 -3.41 -2.27
N TRP A 142 -10.63 -4.50 -2.38
CA TRP A 142 -11.19 -5.84 -2.24
C TRP A 142 -11.00 -6.34 -0.82
N PHE A 143 -12.10 -6.80 -0.22
CA PHE A 143 -12.10 -7.41 1.09
C PHE A 143 -12.49 -8.89 0.98
N PRO A 144 -11.51 -9.80 0.80
CA PRO A 144 -11.78 -11.21 0.52
C PRO A 144 -12.59 -11.92 1.61
N ALA A 145 -12.35 -11.57 2.87
CA ALA A 145 -13.02 -12.19 4.02
C ALA A 145 -14.55 -11.96 4.03
N PHE A 146 -15.03 -10.94 3.32
CA PHE A 146 -16.43 -10.52 3.33
C PHE A 146 -17.11 -10.65 1.96
N ASN A 147 -16.36 -11.08 0.93
CA ASN A 147 -16.81 -11.14 -0.46
C ASN A 147 -17.33 -9.79 -1.00
N GLN A 148 -16.75 -8.69 -0.53
CA GLN A 148 -17.15 -7.33 -0.91
C GLN A 148 -16.02 -6.57 -1.61
N LEU A 149 -16.44 -5.64 -2.46
CA LEU A 149 -15.58 -4.76 -3.22
C LEU A 149 -16.09 -3.33 -3.11
N VAL A 150 -15.25 -2.40 -2.66
CA VAL A 150 -15.51 -0.97 -2.82
C VAL A 150 -15.01 -0.57 -4.20
N VAL A 151 -15.91 -0.10 -5.04
CA VAL A 151 -15.59 0.54 -6.31
C VAL A 151 -15.41 2.01 -6.06
N ALA A 152 -14.26 2.52 -6.47
CA ALA A 152 -14.02 3.94 -6.47
C ALA A 152 -13.81 4.40 -7.90
N ASN A 153 -14.73 5.23 -8.40
CA ASN A 153 -14.83 5.60 -9.81
C ASN A 153 -14.85 7.12 -9.94
N TRP A 154 -13.96 7.65 -10.80
CA TRP A 154 -13.86 9.07 -11.07
C TRP A 154 -14.04 9.31 -12.55
N THR A 155 -15.04 10.12 -12.86
CA THR A 155 -15.30 10.58 -14.23
C THR A 155 -14.77 11.99 -14.38
N ILE A 156 -14.04 12.26 -15.46
CA ILE A 156 -13.55 13.61 -15.77
C ILE A 156 -14.76 14.48 -16.15
N VAL A 157 -14.84 15.66 -15.54
CA VAL A 157 -15.87 16.67 -15.81
C VAL A 157 -15.22 18.04 -16.06
N ASP A 158 -15.99 18.96 -16.63
CA ASP A 158 -15.53 20.31 -16.91
C ASP A 158 -15.08 21.02 -15.61
N ALA A 159 -14.03 21.84 -15.69
CA ALA A 159 -13.50 22.57 -14.53
C ALA A 159 -14.54 23.52 -13.89
N ASN A 160 -15.54 23.98 -14.65
CA ASN A 160 -16.62 24.84 -14.15
C ASN A 160 -17.75 24.06 -13.47
N THR A 161 -17.69 22.73 -13.44
CA THR A 161 -18.67 21.92 -12.69
C THR A 161 -18.64 22.31 -11.22
N GLU A 162 -19.83 22.51 -10.63
CA GLU A 162 -19.98 22.95 -9.25
C GLU A 162 -19.43 21.92 -8.25
N GLY A 163 -18.74 22.39 -7.20
CA GLY A 163 -18.16 21.57 -6.14
C GLY A 163 -16.63 21.61 -6.09
N ASN A 164 -16.07 21.79 -4.90
CA ASN A 164 -14.63 21.76 -4.64
C ASN A 164 -14.32 20.78 -3.49
N ALA A 165 -14.85 19.57 -3.60
CA ALA A 165 -14.56 18.49 -2.68
C ALA A 165 -13.05 18.18 -2.64
N TYR A 166 -12.59 17.66 -1.51
CA TYR A 166 -11.17 17.40 -1.27
C TYR A 166 -10.98 16.19 -0.36
N THR A 167 -9.73 15.73 -0.26
CA THR A 167 -9.33 14.70 0.70
C THR A 167 -7.98 15.06 1.34
N TYR A 168 -7.64 14.44 2.48
CA TYR A 168 -6.45 14.77 3.27
C TYR A 168 -5.80 13.57 3.98
N ASP A 169 -6.31 12.36 3.79
CA ASP A 169 -5.69 11.14 4.33
C ASP A 169 -5.41 10.17 3.18
N HIS A 170 -4.79 9.03 3.43
CA HIS A 170 -4.84 7.88 2.52
C HIS A 170 -5.65 6.75 3.13
N VAL A 171 -5.72 6.67 4.46
CA VAL A 171 -6.52 5.68 5.19
C VAL A 171 -7.65 6.42 5.90
N PRO A 172 -8.90 5.92 5.86
CA PRO A 172 -9.99 6.57 6.58
C PRO A 172 -9.67 6.67 8.08
N SER A 173 -9.38 7.87 8.56
CA SER A 173 -9.53 8.18 9.98
C SER A 173 -11.01 8.43 10.23
N VAL A 174 -11.69 7.40 10.73
CA VAL A 174 -13.16 7.37 10.81
C VAL A 174 -13.69 8.13 12.02
N TYR A 175 -12.82 8.44 12.98
CA TYR A 175 -13.09 9.34 14.10
C TYR A 175 -11.77 9.75 14.77
N LYS A 176 -11.84 10.78 15.62
CA LYS A 176 -10.70 11.29 16.40
C LYS A 176 -10.06 10.18 17.26
N HIS A 177 -8.72 10.08 17.25
CA HIS A 177 -7.94 9.03 17.96
C HIS A 177 -8.03 7.60 17.39
N PHE A 178 -8.68 7.37 16.24
CA PHE A 178 -8.71 6.03 15.63
C PHE A 178 -7.31 5.44 15.47
N GLY A 179 -6.36 6.20 14.91
CA GLY A 179 -5.00 5.74 14.69
C GLY A 179 -4.29 5.29 15.96
N TYR A 180 -4.51 5.98 17.08
CA TYR A 180 -3.98 5.60 18.39
C TYR A 180 -4.56 4.27 18.89
N ILE A 181 -5.89 4.13 18.85
CA ILE A 181 -6.60 2.93 19.34
C ILE A 181 -6.24 1.72 18.49
N ALA A 182 -6.24 1.87 17.16
CA ALA A 182 -5.92 0.80 16.24
C ALA A 182 -4.46 0.37 16.38
N THR A 183 -3.53 1.30 16.67
CA THR A 183 -2.14 0.97 17.00
C THR A 183 -2.07 0.10 18.26
N ILE A 184 -2.73 0.48 19.37
CA ILE A 184 -2.74 -0.33 20.60
C ILE A 184 -3.30 -1.74 20.34
N ALA A 185 -4.44 -1.80 19.63
CA ALA A 185 -5.10 -3.06 19.33
C ALA A 185 -4.24 -3.99 18.46
N LYS A 186 -3.56 -3.44 17.45
CA LYS A 186 -2.60 -4.15 16.61
C LYS A 186 -1.47 -4.75 17.44
N GLU A 187 -0.94 -4.01 18.41
CA GLU A 187 0.17 -4.49 19.25
C GLU A 187 -0.26 -5.64 20.14
N ALA A 188 -1.42 -5.51 20.79
CA ALA A 188 -2.00 -6.61 21.55
C ALA A 188 -2.24 -7.84 20.67
N ALA A 189 -2.78 -7.64 19.47
CA ALA A 189 -3.06 -8.71 18.53
C ALA A 189 -1.78 -9.43 18.07
N PHE A 190 -0.73 -8.71 17.69
CA PHE A 190 0.54 -9.32 17.24
C PHE A 190 1.19 -10.14 18.36
N SER A 191 1.18 -9.63 19.58
CA SER A 191 1.66 -10.40 20.73
C SER A 191 0.83 -11.66 21.00
N LEU A 192 -0.50 -11.58 20.85
CA LEU A 192 -1.40 -12.71 21.09
C LEU A 192 -1.31 -13.77 19.98
N THR A 193 -1.30 -13.35 18.71
CA THR A 193 -1.19 -14.25 17.54
C THR A 193 0.05 -15.15 17.60
N THR A 194 1.11 -14.67 18.25
CA THR A 194 2.40 -15.37 18.36
C THR A 194 2.55 -16.17 19.66
N SER A 195 1.49 -16.24 20.45
CA SER A 195 1.38 -17.13 21.60
C SER A 195 1.30 -18.59 21.15
N THR A 196 1.96 -19.48 21.88
CA THR A 196 1.81 -20.93 21.71
C THR A 196 0.49 -21.46 22.29
N CYS A 197 -0.24 -20.65 23.07
CA CYS A 197 -1.58 -20.98 23.54
C CYS A 197 -2.59 -20.76 22.40
N ALA A 198 -3.20 -21.84 21.89
CA ALA A 198 -4.15 -21.77 20.76
C ALA A 198 -5.31 -20.79 21.01
N LEU A 199 -5.85 -20.73 22.23
CA LEU A 199 -6.92 -19.78 22.59
C LEU A 199 -6.43 -18.32 22.51
N ALA A 200 -5.24 -18.01 23.01
CA ALA A 200 -4.66 -16.67 22.93
C ALA A 200 -4.37 -16.27 21.48
N SER A 201 -3.80 -17.20 20.69
CA SER A 201 -3.55 -16.98 19.26
C SER A 201 -4.85 -16.69 18.50
N SER A 202 -5.88 -17.51 18.70
CA SER A 202 -7.22 -17.30 18.12
C SER A 202 -7.81 -15.94 18.47
N ILE A 203 -7.72 -15.50 19.73
CA ILE A 203 -8.16 -14.17 20.15
C ILE A 203 -7.38 -13.06 19.43
N GLY A 204 -6.06 -13.21 19.28
CA GLY A 204 -5.23 -12.25 18.53
C GLY A 204 -5.73 -12.07 17.10
N TYR A 205 -6.03 -13.17 16.41
CA TYR A 205 -6.61 -13.14 15.06
C TYR A 205 -8.01 -12.52 15.03
N THR A 206 -8.87 -12.83 16.02
CA THR A 206 -10.17 -12.19 16.17
C THR A 206 -10.05 -10.67 16.31
N ILE A 207 -9.06 -10.17 17.07
CA ILE A 207 -8.81 -8.72 17.17
C ILE A 207 -8.41 -8.14 15.80
N LEU A 208 -7.51 -8.79 15.06
CA LEU A 208 -7.13 -8.33 13.71
C LEU A 208 -8.32 -8.30 12.75
N HIS A 209 -9.18 -9.32 12.78
CA HIS A 209 -10.39 -9.36 11.96
C HIS A 209 -11.43 -8.33 12.41
N ALA A 210 -11.57 -8.06 13.71
CA ALA A 210 -12.45 -7.00 14.21
C ALA A 210 -11.99 -5.61 13.77
N ILE A 211 -10.68 -5.34 13.79
CA ILE A 211 -10.10 -4.11 13.21
C ILE A 211 -10.40 -4.05 11.70
N SER A 212 -10.16 -5.15 10.98
CA SER A 212 -10.42 -5.25 9.53
C SER A 212 -11.87 -4.95 9.20
N TYR A 213 -12.80 -5.59 9.90
CA TYR A 213 -14.23 -5.43 9.72
C TYR A 213 -14.70 -4.03 10.12
N PHE A 214 -14.12 -3.42 11.16
CA PHE A 214 -14.47 -2.05 11.51
C PHE A 214 -14.02 -1.05 10.44
N LEU A 215 -12.79 -1.20 9.92
CA LEU A 215 -12.29 -0.37 8.82
C LEU A 215 -13.08 -0.60 7.53
N GLU A 216 -13.41 -1.85 7.24
CA GLU A 216 -14.33 -2.20 6.16
C GLU A 216 -15.70 -1.54 6.37
N LEU A 217 -16.39 -1.74 7.50
CA LEU A 217 -17.69 -1.13 7.79
C LEU A 217 -17.66 0.38 7.62
N ALA A 218 -16.58 1.02 8.04
CA ALA A 218 -16.45 2.45 7.88
C ALA A 218 -16.25 2.85 6.39
N LEU A 219 -15.44 2.11 5.64
CA LEU A 219 -15.27 2.26 4.19
C LEU A 219 -16.51 1.91 3.37
N ILE A 220 -17.42 1.10 3.92
CA ILE A 220 -18.56 0.53 3.19
C ILE A 220 -19.86 1.25 3.56
N HIS A 221 -20.08 1.56 4.83
CA HIS A 221 -21.36 2.07 5.33
C HIS A 221 -21.33 3.53 5.79
N GLN A 222 -20.19 4.02 6.28
CA GLN A 222 -20.06 5.42 6.75
C GLN A 222 -19.46 6.33 5.68
N VAL A 223 -18.59 5.77 4.83
CA VAL A 223 -17.84 6.48 3.79
C VAL A 223 -17.67 5.55 2.59
N PRO A 224 -18.73 5.16 1.83
CA PRO A 224 -18.56 4.41 0.59
C PRO A 224 -17.64 5.23 -0.33
N GLY A 225 -16.37 4.87 -0.36
CA GLY A 225 -15.32 5.81 -0.67
C GLY A 225 -13.93 5.17 -0.77
N TRP A 226 -13.20 5.51 -1.82
CA TRP A 226 -11.79 5.89 -1.65
C TRP A 226 -11.64 6.91 -0.51
N VAL A 227 -10.42 7.17 -0.03
CA VAL A 227 -10.10 8.12 1.05
C VAL A 227 -11.23 9.14 1.30
N PRO A 228 -11.78 9.26 2.52
CA PRO A 228 -12.92 10.11 2.80
C PRO A 228 -12.89 11.43 2.02
N ILE A 229 -13.90 11.63 1.18
CA ILE A 229 -14.03 12.81 0.34
C ILE A 229 -14.99 13.78 1.03
N TYR A 230 -14.45 14.92 1.42
CA TYR A 230 -15.17 15.94 2.15
C TYR A 230 -15.70 17.01 1.21
N THR A 231 -16.90 17.49 1.49
CA THR A 231 -17.39 18.75 0.94
C THR A 231 -16.54 19.91 1.46
N GLU A 232 -16.70 21.09 0.85
CA GLU A 232 -15.91 22.30 1.16
C GLU A 232 -15.97 22.74 2.62
N ASN A 233 -17.00 22.34 3.37
CA ASN A 233 -17.10 22.66 4.79
C ASN A 233 -16.21 21.79 5.69
N GLY A 234 -15.61 20.73 5.15
CA GLY A 234 -14.70 19.82 5.84
C GLY A 234 -15.31 18.88 6.88
N PHE A 235 -16.63 18.94 7.09
CA PHE A 235 -17.33 18.09 8.06
C PHE A 235 -18.28 17.08 7.39
N LEU A 236 -18.81 17.41 6.21
CA LEU A 236 -19.74 16.54 5.51
C LEU A 236 -19.01 15.73 4.45
N ILE A 237 -19.23 14.42 4.48
CA ILE A 237 -18.91 13.50 3.39
C ILE A 237 -20.17 13.35 2.54
N LYS A 238 -20.04 13.49 1.23
CA LYS A 238 -21.16 13.37 0.28
C LYS A 238 -20.68 12.65 -0.97
N MET A 239 -21.44 11.66 -1.44
CA MET A 239 -21.25 11.01 -2.74
C MET A 239 -22.52 11.17 -3.59
N PRO A 240 -22.40 11.44 -4.91
CA PRO A 240 -21.15 11.73 -5.60
C PRO A 240 -20.59 13.12 -5.21
N ALA A 241 -19.28 13.29 -5.39
CA ALA A 241 -18.55 14.53 -5.08
C ALA A 241 -17.80 15.05 -6.30
N VAL A 242 -17.77 16.37 -6.46
CA VAL A 242 -17.02 17.05 -7.53
C VAL A 242 -15.91 17.88 -6.91
N GLY A 243 -14.72 17.82 -7.50
CA GLY A 243 -13.57 18.62 -7.08
C GLY A 243 -12.39 18.44 -8.02
N TYR A 244 -11.32 19.19 -7.77
CA TYR A 244 -10.12 19.12 -8.59
C TYR A 244 -9.38 17.81 -8.36
N TYR A 245 -8.91 17.19 -9.44
CA TYR A 245 -8.30 15.87 -9.37
C TYR A 245 -7.07 15.84 -8.46
N ASP A 246 -6.17 16.82 -8.53
CA ASP A 246 -4.98 16.89 -7.68
C ASP A 246 -5.32 17.01 -6.19
N VAL A 247 -6.45 17.65 -5.87
CA VAL A 247 -6.93 17.89 -4.50
C VAL A 247 -7.71 16.69 -3.95
N MET A 248 -8.44 15.99 -4.80
CA MET A 248 -9.19 14.79 -4.42
C MET A 248 -8.36 13.51 -4.50
N PHE A 249 -7.29 13.49 -5.31
CA PHE A 249 -6.53 12.29 -5.62
C PHE A 249 -5.13 12.25 -5.02
N ALA A 250 -4.45 13.39 -4.89
CA ALA A 250 -3.09 13.46 -4.38
C ALA A 250 -3.01 14.29 -3.09
N PRO A 251 -3.71 13.87 -2.01
CA PRO A 251 -3.68 14.61 -0.76
C PRO A 251 -2.27 14.71 -0.19
N ILE A 252 -2.04 15.76 0.60
CA ILE A 252 -0.98 15.80 1.60
C ILE A 252 -1.66 15.66 2.96
N CYS A 253 -1.08 14.82 3.82
CA CYS A 253 -1.44 14.82 5.23
C CYS A 253 -1.28 16.20 5.85
N HIS A 254 -2.16 16.54 6.79
CA HIS A 254 -2.15 17.81 7.53
C HIS A 254 -2.42 19.07 6.70
N ASP A 255 -2.70 18.93 5.40
CA ASP A 255 -3.25 20.01 4.56
C ASP A 255 -4.79 20.08 4.75
N THR A 256 -5.20 20.26 6.01
CA THR A 256 -6.60 20.32 6.42
C THR A 256 -7.05 21.76 6.65
N PRO A 257 -8.33 22.11 6.43
CA PRO A 257 -8.85 23.42 6.81
C PRO A 257 -8.59 23.74 8.29
N GLN A 258 -8.44 25.04 8.58
CA GLN A 258 -8.13 25.55 9.92
C GLN A 258 -9.14 25.05 10.96
N GLY A 259 -8.62 24.49 12.06
CA GLY A 259 -9.43 23.98 13.19
C GLY A 259 -9.58 22.46 13.24
N PHE A 260 -9.14 21.73 12.20
CA PHE A 260 -9.08 20.27 12.22
C PHE A 260 -7.65 19.81 12.56
N LEU A 261 -7.50 18.99 13.60
CA LEU A 261 -6.23 18.33 13.91
C LEU A 261 -6.29 16.93 13.31
N GLN A 262 -5.62 16.71 12.18
CA GLN A 262 -5.29 15.35 11.75
C GLN A 262 -4.16 14.85 12.68
N GLU A 263 -4.52 14.01 13.65
CA GLU A 263 -3.56 13.52 14.65
C GLU A 263 -2.63 12.42 14.09
N THR A 264 -2.98 11.82 12.95
CA THR A 264 -2.29 10.65 12.38
C THR A 264 -2.28 10.69 10.85
N CYS A 265 -1.14 10.34 10.26
CA CYS A 265 -0.94 10.23 8.80
C CYS A 265 -0.17 8.95 8.53
N VAL A 266 -0.69 8.01 7.73
CA VAL A 266 -0.03 6.70 7.59
C VAL A 266 1.40 6.73 7.02
N TRP A 267 1.76 7.86 6.40
CA TRP A 267 3.07 8.14 5.84
C TRP A 267 4.05 8.77 6.84
N ASP A 268 3.56 9.28 7.98
CA ASP A 268 4.40 9.86 9.03
C ASP A 268 4.96 8.78 9.95
N ASN A 269 6.27 8.81 10.20
CA ASN A 269 6.90 7.89 11.15
C ASN A 269 6.60 8.31 12.60
N GLY A 270 6.20 7.37 13.46
CA GLY A 270 6.04 7.62 14.89
C GLY A 270 5.37 6.49 15.67
N PRO A 271 5.59 6.43 17.00
CA PRO A 271 5.12 5.33 17.85
C PRO A 271 3.60 5.29 18.08
N ASN A 272 2.88 6.38 17.77
CA ASN A 272 1.44 6.51 17.99
C ASN A 272 0.66 6.61 16.68
N ASN A 273 1.24 6.10 15.58
CA ASN A 273 0.70 6.26 14.24
C ASN A 273 0.62 4.92 13.53
N ILE A 274 -0.46 4.73 12.76
CA ILE A 274 -0.61 3.57 11.89
C ILE A 274 0.42 3.73 10.77
N THR A 275 1.60 3.15 10.91
CA THR A 275 2.58 3.12 9.83
C THR A 275 2.49 1.81 9.08
N ILE A 276 2.75 1.84 7.78
CA ILE A 276 2.49 0.72 6.88
C ILE A 276 3.77 0.21 6.22
N LEU A 277 3.83 -1.09 6.02
CA LEU A 277 4.70 -1.74 5.05
C LEU A 277 3.84 -2.01 3.80
N ASP A 278 4.21 -1.36 2.70
CA ASP A 278 3.48 -1.41 1.44
C ASP A 278 4.23 -2.31 0.46
N ASN A 279 3.58 -3.34 -0.07
CA ASN A 279 4.06 -4.06 -1.24
C ASN A 279 3.06 -3.92 -2.38
N GLU A 280 3.56 -3.84 -3.62
CA GLU A 280 2.71 -3.77 -4.79
C GLU A 280 3.24 -4.62 -5.94
N PHE A 281 2.33 -5.32 -6.62
CA PHE A 281 2.65 -6.17 -7.76
C PHE A 281 1.69 -5.97 -8.93
N GLY A 282 2.26 -5.70 -10.11
CA GLY A 282 1.52 -5.63 -11.37
C GLY A 282 1.38 -7.01 -12.02
N VAL A 283 0.14 -7.39 -12.30
CA VAL A 283 -0.25 -8.63 -13.00
C VAL A 283 -0.97 -8.27 -14.30
N ASP A 284 -0.72 -9.04 -15.37
CA ASP A 284 -1.45 -8.85 -16.63
C ASP A 284 -2.96 -8.96 -16.39
N LEU A 285 -3.71 -7.97 -16.88
CA LEU A 285 -5.13 -7.82 -16.62
C LEU A 285 -5.97 -9.08 -16.92
N PRO A 286 -5.72 -9.86 -18.00
CA PRO A 286 -6.46 -11.10 -18.26
C PRO A 286 -6.29 -12.19 -17.19
N LYS A 287 -5.24 -12.12 -16.37
CA LYS A 287 -4.98 -13.09 -15.29
C LYS A 287 -5.69 -12.75 -13.98
N LEU A 288 -6.43 -11.62 -13.93
CA LEU A 288 -7.17 -11.18 -12.75
C LEU A 288 -8.12 -12.29 -12.20
N PRO A 289 -9.03 -12.91 -12.99
CA PRO A 289 -9.96 -13.90 -12.44
C PRO A 289 -9.28 -15.09 -11.75
N SER A 290 -8.22 -15.63 -12.36
CA SER A 290 -7.50 -16.77 -11.80
C SER A 290 -6.73 -16.41 -10.54
N PHE A 291 -6.16 -15.19 -10.48
CA PHE A 291 -5.48 -14.70 -9.29
C PHE A 291 -6.44 -14.57 -8.11
N ILE A 292 -7.60 -13.98 -8.35
CA ILE A 292 -8.64 -13.78 -7.33
C ILE A 292 -9.12 -15.12 -6.76
N ALA A 293 -9.36 -16.12 -7.62
CA ALA A 293 -9.76 -17.45 -7.19
C ALA A 293 -8.72 -18.10 -6.25
N LYS A 294 -7.42 -17.95 -6.55
CA LYS A 294 -6.35 -18.48 -5.70
C LYS A 294 -6.18 -17.72 -4.39
N VAL A 295 -6.35 -16.39 -4.39
CA VAL A 295 -6.33 -15.61 -3.15
C VAL A 295 -7.47 -16.04 -2.23
N LYS A 296 -8.68 -16.25 -2.77
CA LYS A 296 -9.81 -16.79 -1.97
C LYS A 296 -9.49 -18.16 -1.37
N ASP A 297 -8.86 -19.06 -2.13
CA ASP A 297 -8.42 -20.36 -1.63
C ASP A 297 -7.38 -20.24 -0.49
N ILE A 298 -6.41 -19.33 -0.60
CA ILE A 298 -5.42 -19.06 0.47
C ILE A 298 -6.12 -18.55 1.72
N VAL A 299 -6.99 -17.55 1.60
CA VAL A 299 -7.72 -16.95 2.74
C VAL A 299 -8.59 -17.99 3.46
N ASN A 300 -9.12 -18.99 2.75
CA ASN A 300 -9.87 -20.10 3.35
C ASN A 300 -9.00 -21.13 4.08
N LYS A 301 -7.69 -21.17 3.84
CA LYS A 301 -6.76 -22.17 4.41
C LYS A 301 -5.89 -21.63 5.54
N THR A 302 -5.74 -20.31 5.65
CA THR A 302 -4.89 -19.67 6.64
C THR A 302 -5.52 -18.37 7.12
N PRO A 303 -5.47 -18.07 8.44
CA PRO A 303 -6.00 -16.82 8.95
C PRO A 303 -5.25 -15.65 8.33
N THR A 304 -5.91 -14.95 7.40
CA THR A 304 -5.32 -13.86 6.62
C THR A 304 -6.22 -12.65 6.73
N ALA A 305 -5.76 -11.65 7.48
CA ALA A 305 -6.42 -10.35 7.60
C ALA A 305 -5.75 -9.32 6.69
N PHE A 306 -6.55 -8.42 6.13
CA PHE A 306 -6.10 -7.23 5.40
C PHE A 306 -6.68 -5.99 6.07
N PRO A 307 -6.19 -5.64 7.29
CA PRO A 307 -6.98 -4.82 8.20
C PRO A 307 -7.10 -3.36 7.81
N LEU A 308 -6.26 -2.86 6.91
CA LEU A 308 -6.20 -1.44 6.58
C LEU A 308 -7.22 -1.06 5.52
N GLN A 309 -7.00 -1.47 4.27
CA GLN A 309 -7.85 -1.11 3.13
C GLN A 309 -8.23 -2.34 2.29
N GLY A 310 -8.14 -3.54 2.85
CA GLY A 310 -8.21 -4.75 2.04
C GLY A 310 -7.00 -4.85 1.09
N ILE A 311 -7.23 -5.39 -0.10
CA ILE A 311 -6.27 -5.43 -1.21
C ILE A 311 -6.68 -4.34 -2.21
N LEU A 312 -5.84 -3.32 -2.37
CA LEU A 312 -6.10 -2.25 -3.33
C LEU A 312 -5.72 -2.72 -4.74
N MET A 313 -6.63 -2.51 -5.69
CA MET A 313 -6.44 -2.77 -7.10
C MET A 313 -6.47 -1.46 -7.88
N ARG A 314 -5.39 -1.19 -8.60
CA ARG A 314 -5.30 -0.09 -9.55
C ARG A 314 -5.01 -0.62 -10.94
N PHE A 315 -5.26 0.17 -11.97
CA PHE A 315 -5.20 -0.27 -13.35
C PHE A 315 -4.31 0.66 -14.15
N SER A 316 -3.53 0.08 -15.06
CA SER A 316 -2.69 0.83 -15.99
C SER A 316 -2.84 0.26 -17.39
N ASP A 317 -2.87 1.14 -18.38
CA ASP A 317 -2.65 0.71 -19.76
C ASP A 317 -1.21 0.22 -19.98
N LYS A 318 -1.01 -0.45 -21.11
CA LYS A 318 0.31 -0.88 -21.57
C LYS A 318 1.27 0.31 -21.68
N SER A 319 2.47 0.13 -21.12
CA SER A 319 3.57 1.09 -21.21
C SER A 319 4.73 0.56 -22.06
N ASP A 320 5.49 1.47 -22.66
CA ASP A 320 6.76 1.23 -23.35
C ASP A 320 7.98 1.66 -22.53
N ILE A 321 7.78 2.23 -21.33
CA ILE A 321 8.84 2.63 -20.41
C ILE A 321 9.49 1.35 -19.86
N TYR A 322 10.79 1.18 -20.08
CA TYR A 322 11.47 -0.12 -19.90
C TYR A 322 11.25 -0.76 -18.54
N MET A 323 11.32 0.02 -17.47
CA MET A 323 11.19 -0.48 -16.10
C MET A 323 9.75 -0.38 -15.56
N SER A 324 8.75 -0.06 -16.39
CA SER A 324 7.37 0.07 -15.93
C SER A 324 6.79 -1.25 -15.43
N THR A 325 6.02 -1.20 -14.34
CA THR A 325 5.22 -2.34 -13.86
C THR A 325 4.07 -2.70 -14.81
N ALA A 326 3.81 -1.86 -15.81
CA ALA A 326 2.88 -2.11 -16.92
C ALA A 326 3.59 -2.26 -18.29
N TYR A 327 4.88 -2.58 -18.31
CA TYR A 327 5.61 -2.74 -19.57
C TYR A 327 4.99 -3.84 -20.44
N GLY A 328 4.62 -3.52 -21.67
CA GLY A 328 4.22 -4.53 -22.66
C GLY A 328 2.77 -5.03 -22.56
N SER A 329 2.03 -4.73 -21.48
CA SER A 329 0.71 -5.32 -21.21
C SER A 329 -0.17 -4.39 -20.34
N GLN A 330 -1.49 -4.47 -20.52
CA GLN A 330 -2.45 -3.87 -19.58
C GLN A 330 -2.35 -4.59 -18.24
N THR A 331 -2.31 -3.83 -17.16
CA THR A 331 -1.92 -4.35 -15.84
C THR A 331 -2.94 -3.96 -14.78
N VAL A 332 -3.27 -4.92 -13.93
CA VAL A 332 -3.86 -4.68 -12.61
C VAL A 332 -2.75 -4.73 -11.56
N HIS A 333 -2.71 -3.72 -10.71
CA HIS A 333 -1.74 -3.52 -9.65
C HIS A 333 -2.39 -3.90 -8.33
N PHE A 334 -1.86 -4.90 -7.65
CA PHE A 334 -2.32 -5.30 -6.32
C PHE A 334 -1.40 -4.71 -5.26
N GLU A 335 -1.96 -3.85 -4.43
CA GLU A 335 -1.32 -3.26 -3.25
C GLU A 335 -1.78 -3.96 -1.99
N PHE A 336 -0.79 -4.24 -1.13
CA PHE A 336 -1.01 -4.89 0.13
C PHE A 336 -0.34 -4.10 1.24
N TYR A 337 -1.16 -3.59 2.16
CA TYR A 337 -0.69 -2.85 3.32
C TYR A 337 -0.62 -3.76 4.54
N LEU A 338 0.58 -4.05 5.02
CA LEU A 338 0.75 -4.57 6.37
C LEU A 338 1.07 -3.42 7.32
N TRP A 339 0.89 -3.70 8.60
CA TRP A 339 1.28 -2.78 9.65
C TRP A 339 2.78 -2.87 9.88
N ASN A 340 3.41 -1.72 10.07
CA ASN A 340 4.74 -1.69 10.66
C ASN A 340 4.70 -2.21 12.10
N ARG A 341 5.85 -2.74 12.50
CA ARG A 341 6.13 -3.23 13.84
C ARG A 341 6.98 -2.20 14.56
N ARG A 342 7.02 -2.26 15.88
CA ARG A 342 7.90 -1.37 16.65
C ARG A 342 9.33 -1.81 16.52
N ASP A 343 9.53 -3.11 16.57
CA ASP A 343 10.79 -3.75 16.22
C ASP A 343 10.61 -4.56 14.93
N PRO A 344 10.82 -3.93 13.75
CA PRO A 344 10.69 -4.62 12.46
C PRO A 344 11.66 -5.79 12.29
N TYR A 345 12.70 -5.90 13.11
CA TYR A 345 13.74 -6.93 12.97
C TYR A 345 13.50 -8.15 13.87
N ASN A 346 12.69 -8.04 14.93
CA ASN A 346 12.44 -9.13 15.88
C ASN A 346 10.96 -9.49 16.04
N GLU A 347 10.05 -8.52 15.93
CA GLU A 347 8.63 -8.75 16.19
C GLU A 347 7.96 -9.50 15.02
N PRO A 348 7.30 -10.63 15.27
CA PRO A 348 6.50 -11.31 14.26
C PRO A 348 5.23 -10.51 13.90
N SER A 349 4.63 -10.82 12.75
CA SER A 349 3.35 -10.26 12.31
C SER A 349 2.30 -11.37 12.17
N GLY A 350 1.07 -11.11 12.62
CA GLY A 350 -0.06 -11.99 12.35
C GLY A 350 -0.42 -12.01 10.86
N SER A 351 -1.01 -13.09 10.38
CA SER A 351 -1.39 -13.28 8.95
C SER A 351 -0.24 -13.38 7.95
N LEU A 352 1.02 -13.40 8.42
CA LEU A 352 2.20 -13.37 7.55
C LEU A 352 2.28 -14.57 6.59
N ALA A 353 1.84 -15.75 7.03
CA ALA A 353 1.87 -16.96 6.19
C ALA A 353 1.01 -16.81 4.92
N GLY A 354 -0.24 -16.36 5.07
CA GLY A 354 -1.13 -16.13 3.92
C GLY A 354 -0.63 -15.02 3.03
N TYR A 355 -0.16 -13.92 3.63
CA TYR A 355 0.45 -12.81 2.91
C TYR A 355 1.65 -13.24 2.05
N GLN A 356 2.63 -13.92 2.64
CA GLN A 356 3.82 -14.39 1.93
C GLN A 356 3.49 -15.46 0.89
N THR A 357 2.45 -16.27 1.11
CA THR A 357 1.96 -17.22 0.11
C THR A 357 1.42 -16.49 -1.12
N ILE A 358 0.63 -15.43 -0.92
CA ILE A 358 0.09 -14.60 -2.01
C ILE A 358 1.22 -13.91 -2.77
N LEU A 359 2.19 -13.30 -2.09
CA LEU A 359 3.30 -12.61 -2.74
C LEU A 359 4.24 -13.56 -3.50
N GLN A 360 4.54 -14.73 -2.95
CA GLN A 360 5.33 -15.75 -3.65
C GLN A 360 4.57 -16.31 -4.85
N MET A 361 3.26 -16.52 -4.74
CA MET A 361 2.41 -16.91 -5.87
C MET A 361 2.44 -15.86 -6.99
N LEU A 362 2.32 -14.57 -6.66
CA LEU A 362 2.41 -13.46 -7.62
C LEU A 362 3.74 -13.52 -8.40
N ARG A 363 4.85 -13.69 -7.69
CA ARG A 363 6.17 -13.82 -8.32
C ARG A 363 6.27 -15.05 -9.22
N ASN A 364 5.93 -16.23 -8.69
CA ASN A 364 6.30 -17.51 -9.30
C ASN A 364 5.33 -17.99 -10.38
N GLU A 365 4.05 -17.67 -10.26
CA GLU A 365 3.00 -18.17 -11.18
C GLU A 365 2.48 -17.09 -12.13
N TYR A 366 2.59 -15.82 -11.74
CA TYR A 366 2.08 -14.70 -12.54
C TYR A 366 3.19 -13.88 -13.20
N SER A 367 4.46 -14.15 -12.88
CA SER A 367 5.62 -13.34 -13.27
C SER A 367 5.37 -11.85 -12.98
N SER A 368 4.75 -11.57 -11.83
CA SER A 368 4.27 -10.23 -11.53
C SER A 368 5.41 -9.23 -11.43
N ARG A 369 5.18 -8.01 -11.92
CA ARG A 369 6.15 -6.90 -11.87
C ARG A 369 5.99 -6.16 -10.56
N SER A 370 6.89 -6.41 -9.61
CA SER A 370 6.86 -5.73 -8.31
C SER A 370 7.26 -4.26 -8.41
N HIS A 371 6.55 -3.39 -7.67
CA HIS A 371 6.79 -1.95 -7.66
C HIS A 371 8.13 -1.61 -7.00
N TRP A 372 8.89 -0.71 -7.61
CA TRP A 372 10.28 -0.40 -7.23
C TRP A 372 10.42 0.32 -5.89
N GLY A 373 9.51 1.23 -5.59
CA GLY A 373 9.54 2.02 -4.34
C GLY A 373 8.81 1.40 -3.15
N LYS A 374 8.30 0.16 -3.27
CA LYS A 374 7.42 -0.46 -2.27
C LYS A 374 7.92 -1.86 -1.88
N SER A 375 8.14 -2.69 -2.88
CA SER A 375 8.29 -4.13 -2.65
C SER A 375 9.61 -4.52 -2.01
N GLY A 376 9.58 -5.55 -1.16
CA GLY A 376 10.76 -6.06 -0.47
C GLY A 376 11.89 -6.57 -1.38
N LEU A 377 13.11 -6.62 -0.82
CA LEU A 377 14.34 -6.86 -1.59
C LEU A 377 14.40 -8.24 -2.25
N VAL A 378 13.73 -9.27 -1.71
CA VAL A 378 13.67 -10.60 -2.34
C VAL A 378 13.00 -10.54 -3.72
N TYR A 379 12.06 -9.60 -3.92
CA TYR A 379 11.38 -9.37 -5.20
C TYR A 379 12.21 -8.51 -6.18
N HIS A 380 13.42 -8.11 -5.78
CA HIS A 380 14.41 -7.37 -6.57
C HIS A 380 15.79 -8.05 -6.58
N ASN A 381 15.87 -9.33 -6.19
CA ASN A 381 17.06 -10.17 -6.37
C ASN A 381 17.21 -10.61 -7.84
N SER A 382 18.35 -11.22 -8.19
CA SER A 382 18.65 -11.56 -9.59
C SER A 382 17.58 -12.47 -10.23
N ASP A 383 17.15 -13.51 -9.53
CA ASP A 383 16.12 -14.44 -10.04
C ASP A 383 14.77 -13.74 -10.24
N SER A 384 14.38 -12.85 -9.32
CA SER A 384 13.14 -12.08 -9.43
C SER A 384 13.20 -11.09 -10.59
N LEU A 385 14.36 -10.49 -10.84
CA LEU A 385 14.57 -9.59 -11.99
C LEU A 385 14.52 -10.36 -13.31
N ASP A 386 15.12 -11.55 -13.37
CA ASP A 386 15.07 -12.42 -14.56
C ASP A 386 13.66 -12.91 -14.87
N LEU A 387 12.82 -13.13 -13.85
CA LEU A 387 11.44 -13.56 -14.02
C LEU A 387 10.50 -12.43 -14.47
N LYS A 388 10.67 -11.20 -13.94
CA LYS A 388 9.68 -10.13 -14.10
C LYS A 388 10.01 -9.10 -15.19
N LEU A 389 11.28 -8.99 -15.60
CA LEU A 389 11.70 -8.02 -16.61
C LEU A 389 11.66 -8.65 -18.00
N ASP A 390 11.07 -7.91 -18.95
CA ASP A 390 11.24 -8.21 -20.36
C ASP A 390 12.73 -8.09 -20.75
N PRO A 391 13.33 -9.09 -21.42
CA PRO A 391 14.74 -9.06 -21.78
C PRO A 391 15.13 -7.85 -22.64
N ALA A 392 14.31 -7.48 -23.63
CA ALA A 392 14.62 -6.35 -24.50
C ALA A 392 14.50 -5.01 -23.75
N ALA A 393 13.54 -4.89 -22.84
CA ALA A 393 13.43 -3.73 -21.97
C ALA A 393 14.64 -3.56 -21.05
N ARG A 394 15.11 -4.68 -20.47
CA ARG A 394 16.30 -4.70 -19.64
C ARG A 394 17.56 -4.33 -20.42
N ASP A 395 17.73 -4.89 -21.61
CA ASP A 395 18.87 -4.61 -22.47
C ASP A 395 18.86 -3.13 -22.90
N GLY A 396 17.70 -2.60 -23.30
CA GLY A 396 17.52 -1.18 -23.60
C GLY A 396 17.88 -0.27 -22.43
N PHE A 397 17.41 -0.59 -21.22
CA PHE A 397 17.73 0.19 -20.02
C PHE A 397 19.23 0.15 -19.68
N THR A 398 19.85 -1.03 -19.72
CA THR A 398 21.29 -1.17 -19.41
C THR A 398 22.21 -0.58 -20.48
N ALA A 399 21.76 -0.51 -21.73
CA ALA A 399 22.43 0.23 -22.79
C ALA A 399 22.46 1.74 -22.47
N VAL A 400 21.33 2.31 -22.04
CA VAL A 400 21.25 3.72 -21.61
C VAL A 400 22.12 3.97 -20.37
N MET A 401 22.13 3.06 -19.39
CA MET A 401 23.06 3.15 -18.25
C MET A 401 24.51 3.29 -18.72
N THR A 402 24.92 2.48 -19.69
CA THR A 402 26.31 2.47 -20.20
C THR A 402 26.63 3.71 -21.03
N LYS A 403 25.63 4.22 -21.79
CA LYS A 403 25.75 5.44 -22.59
C LYS A 403 25.97 6.69 -21.74
N TYR A 404 25.22 6.84 -20.64
CA TYR A 404 25.25 8.05 -19.81
C TYR A 404 26.13 7.92 -18.56
N ASP A 405 26.56 6.72 -18.18
CA ASP A 405 27.47 6.50 -17.06
C ASP A 405 28.52 5.41 -17.40
N PRO A 406 29.44 5.69 -18.33
CA PRO A 406 30.41 4.69 -18.79
C PRO A 406 31.39 4.23 -17.70
N ASN A 407 31.60 5.06 -16.66
CA ASN A 407 32.51 4.77 -15.55
C ASN A 407 31.78 4.14 -14.33
N GLY A 408 30.46 4.01 -14.38
CA GLY A 408 29.67 3.41 -13.29
C GLY A 408 29.63 4.26 -12.01
N VAL A 409 29.64 5.59 -12.12
CA VAL A 409 29.54 6.52 -10.98
C VAL A 409 28.25 6.31 -10.18
N PHE A 410 27.15 5.98 -10.85
CA PHE A 410 25.84 5.71 -10.22
C PHE A 410 25.57 4.20 -10.06
N LEU A 411 26.53 3.34 -10.36
CA LEU A 411 26.36 1.90 -10.30
C LEU A 411 26.46 1.38 -8.86
N ASN A 412 25.33 0.92 -8.33
CA ASN A 412 25.24 0.28 -7.01
C ASN A 412 24.98 -1.24 -7.14
N SER A 413 24.86 -1.95 -6.01
CA SER A 413 24.60 -3.41 -6.02
C SER A 413 23.35 -3.79 -6.81
N PHE A 414 22.29 -2.96 -6.79
CA PHE A 414 21.09 -3.19 -7.59
C PHE A 414 21.34 -3.01 -9.09
N GLY A 415 22.08 -1.97 -9.49
CA GLY A 415 22.52 -1.80 -10.88
C GLY A 415 23.40 -2.95 -11.37
N HIS A 416 24.26 -3.53 -10.52
CA HIS A 416 25.02 -4.74 -10.85
C HIS A 416 24.12 -5.96 -11.10
N ARG A 417 23.03 -6.12 -10.31
CA ARG A 417 22.01 -7.15 -10.56
C ARG A 417 21.31 -6.93 -11.90
N LEU A 418 20.93 -5.70 -12.22
CA LEU A 418 20.35 -5.36 -13.53
C LEU A 418 21.29 -5.69 -14.68
N LYS A 419 22.59 -5.37 -14.57
CA LYS A 419 23.61 -5.68 -15.60
C LYS A 419 24.05 -7.16 -15.63
N LYS A 420 23.53 -8.03 -14.76
CA LYS A 420 24.00 -9.43 -14.59
C LYS A 420 25.51 -9.53 -14.29
N THR A 421 26.06 -8.55 -13.58
CA THR A 421 27.48 -8.50 -13.19
C THR A 421 27.71 -8.78 -11.71
N GLY A 422 26.65 -8.88 -10.92
CA GLY A 422 26.71 -9.23 -9.50
C GLY A 422 25.32 -9.61 -8.96
N THR A 423 25.30 -10.25 -7.80
CA THR A 423 24.07 -10.75 -7.15
C THR A 423 23.86 -10.15 -5.75
N LYS A 424 24.81 -9.35 -5.26
CA LYS A 424 24.79 -8.77 -3.90
C LYS A 424 23.50 -7.98 -3.68
N VAL A 425 22.86 -8.19 -2.53
CA VAL A 425 21.75 -7.39 -2.00
C VAL A 425 22.25 -6.68 -0.75
N ASP A 426 22.06 -5.36 -0.67
CA ASP A 426 22.49 -4.57 0.50
C ASP A 426 21.40 -4.64 1.56
N LEU A 427 21.66 -5.41 2.62
CA LEU A 427 20.75 -5.56 3.76
C LEU A 427 21.16 -4.62 4.89
N ASP A 428 20.17 -4.13 5.63
CA ASP A 428 20.40 -3.43 6.88
C ASP A 428 21.12 -4.36 7.88
N PRO A 429 22.25 -3.96 8.49
CA PRO A 429 22.98 -4.76 9.47
C PRO A 429 22.16 -5.21 10.69
N MET A 430 21.03 -4.55 10.98
CA MET A 430 20.11 -4.90 12.06
C MET A 430 19.22 -6.11 11.74
N VAL A 431 19.15 -6.55 10.48
CA VAL A 431 18.33 -7.68 10.05
C VAL A 431 18.81 -8.98 10.68
N LYS A 432 17.97 -9.55 11.54
CA LYS A 432 18.16 -10.88 12.14
C LYS A 432 17.30 -11.95 11.48
N HIS A 433 16.09 -11.57 11.08
CA HIS A 433 15.08 -12.46 10.50
C HIS A 433 14.72 -11.93 9.11
N CYS A 434 15.39 -12.43 8.06
CA CYS A 434 15.27 -11.84 6.73
C CYS A 434 13.86 -11.94 6.13
N ALA A 435 13.07 -12.95 6.50
CA ALA A 435 11.73 -13.12 5.95
C ALA A 435 10.70 -12.15 6.54
N LEU A 436 11.00 -11.50 7.69
CA LEU A 436 10.07 -10.53 8.29
C LEU A 436 9.92 -9.26 7.45
N LEU A 437 10.96 -8.87 6.71
CA LEU A 437 11.03 -7.64 5.92
C LEU A 437 11.11 -7.92 4.42
N ASP A 438 10.66 -9.11 3.98
CA ASP A 438 10.71 -9.52 2.57
C ASP A 438 12.13 -9.43 1.96
N ASN A 439 13.17 -9.67 2.77
CA ASN A 439 14.56 -9.71 2.31
C ASN A 439 14.97 -11.10 1.78
N CYS A 440 14.26 -12.14 2.22
CA CYS A 440 14.42 -13.51 1.75
C CYS A 440 13.07 -14.26 1.80
N PHE A 441 12.97 -15.38 1.09
CA PHE A 441 11.99 -16.42 1.43
C PHE A 441 12.62 -17.29 2.51
N CYS A 442 11.84 -17.65 3.54
CA CYS A 442 12.43 -18.41 4.64
C CYS A 442 12.96 -19.76 4.16
N SER A 443 14.07 -20.19 4.74
CA SER A 443 14.72 -21.47 4.51
C SER A 443 14.91 -22.27 5.79
N ALA A 444 14.93 -21.57 6.93
CA ALA A 444 14.95 -22.14 8.27
C ALA A 444 14.09 -21.29 9.22
N ASP A 445 13.70 -21.87 10.37
CA ASP A 445 12.91 -21.18 11.39
C ASP A 445 13.56 -19.86 11.86
N GLY A 446 14.90 -19.79 11.86
CA GLY A 446 15.64 -18.58 12.23
C GLY A 446 15.47 -17.39 11.28
N ASP A 447 14.97 -17.62 10.06
CA ASP A 447 14.65 -16.53 9.12
C ASP A 447 13.34 -15.82 9.49
N CYS A 448 12.53 -16.45 10.34
CA CYS A 448 11.22 -15.99 10.80
C CYS A 448 11.29 -15.33 12.18
N GLY A 449 10.24 -14.57 12.52
CA GLY A 449 10.15 -13.92 13.83
C GLY A 449 9.96 -14.90 14.98
N LYS A 450 10.07 -14.38 16.22
CA LYS A 450 9.90 -15.17 17.44
C LYS A 450 8.62 -16.01 17.40
N ASN A 451 8.74 -17.29 17.79
CA ASN A 451 7.65 -18.29 17.81
C ASN A 451 7.04 -18.67 16.45
N GLN A 452 7.55 -18.12 15.34
CA GLN A 452 7.21 -18.58 14.00
C GLN A 452 8.20 -19.65 13.52
N ILE A 453 7.74 -20.49 12.60
CA ILE A 453 8.54 -21.50 11.91
C ILE A 453 8.47 -21.28 10.41
N CYS A 454 9.49 -21.76 9.70
CA CYS A 454 9.47 -21.79 8.25
C CYS A 454 8.77 -23.07 7.79
N THR A 455 7.61 -22.92 7.17
CA THR A 455 6.75 -24.04 6.77
C THR A 455 6.04 -23.74 5.45
N LYS A 456 5.14 -24.62 5.03
CA LYS A 456 4.32 -24.45 3.82
C LYS A 456 2.84 -24.56 4.16
N ILE A 457 2.03 -23.75 3.50
CA ILE A 457 0.57 -23.87 3.55
C ILE A 457 0.14 -25.06 2.69
N SER A 458 -0.80 -25.86 3.18
CA SER A 458 -1.32 -27.02 2.44
C SER A 458 -1.83 -26.62 1.04
N GLY A 459 -1.36 -27.33 0.01
CA GLY A 459 -1.67 -27.03 -1.40
C GLY A 459 -0.78 -25.99 -2.07
N TYR A 460 0.14 -25.35 -1.34
CA TYR A 460 1.09 -24.37 -1.87
C TYR A 460 2.53 -24.77 -1.54
N ASN A 461 3.42 -24.64 -2.52
CA ASN A 461 4.83 -25.05 -2.37
C ASN A 461 5.75 -23.86 -2.04
N TYR A 462 5.31 -22.95 -1.18
CA TYR A 462 6.01 -21.72 -0.81
C TYR A 462 6.40 -21.75 0.66
N ASN A 463 7.66 -21.46 0.94
CA ASN A 463 8.15 -21.38 2.32
C ASN A 463 7.71 -20.05 2.93
N VAL A 464 6.98 -20.12 4.04
CA VAL A 464 6.40 -18.96 4.73
C VAL A 464 6.62 -19.05 6.23
N CYS A 465 6.64 -17.88 6.87
CA CYS A 465 6.71 -17.76 8.31
C CYS A 465 5.32 -17.89 8.91
N GLN A 466 5.13 -18.93 9.73
CA GLN A 466 3.86 -19.27 10.35
C GLN A 466 4.03 -19.52 11.85
N THR A 467 3.10 -19.05 12.68
CA THR A 467 3.09 -19.43 14.10
C THR A 467 2.61 -20.88 14.25
N LYS A 468 3.26 -21.66 15.12
CA LYS A 468 2.83 -23.06 15.40
C LYS A 468 1.40 -23.09 15.93
N ASN A 469 0.60 -24.06 15.47
CA ASN A 469 -0.80 -24.26 15.84
C ASN A 469 -1.71 -23.08 15.47
N GLU A 470 -1.38 -22.31 14.43
CA GLU A 470 -2.37 -21.45 13.78
C GLU A 470 -3.50 -22.32 13.24
N ILE A 471 -4.68 -22.17 13.84
CA ILE A 471 -5.92 -22.77 13.34
C ILE A 471 -6.63 -21.67 12.55
N PRO A 472 -7.15 -21.97 11.34
CA PRO A 472 -8.08 -21.07 10.67
C PRO A 472 -9.18 -20.69 11.66
N VAL A 473 -9.36 -19.40 11.88
CA VAL A 473 -10.39 -18.97 12.82
C VAL A 473 -11.72 -19.20 12.11
N ASP A 474 -12.54 -20.12 12.62
CA ASP A 474 -13.98 -20.05 12.37
C ASP A 474 -14.40 -18.68 12.88
N PHE A 475 -14.59 -17.74 11.95
CA PHE A 475 -14.95 -16.36 12.21
C PHE A 475 -15.95 -16.33 13.36
N PHE A 476 -15.59 -15.80 14.54
CA PHE A 476 -16.52 -15.80 15.68
C PHE A 476 -17.81 -15.08 15.25
N PRO A 477 -18.93 -15.79 15.00
CA PRO A 477 -20.12 -15.19 14.40
C PRO A 477 -20.89 -14.30 15.39
N HIS A 478 -20.35 -14.12 16.60
CA HIS A 478 -21.04 -13.55 17.74
C HIS A 478 -20.58 -12.16 18.12
N ILE A 479 -19.61 -11.58 17.41
CA ILE A 479 -19.28 -10.16 17.62
C ILE A 479 -20.30 -9.32 16.84
N ILE A 480 -21.44 -9.06 17.48
CA ILE A 480 -22.38 -8.05 17.05
C ILE A 480 -21.74 -6.69 17.35
N LEU A 481 -20.97 -6.16 16.40
CA LEU A 481 -20.47 -4.80 16.51
C LEU A 481 -21.66 -3.82 16.41
N PRO A 482 -21.81 -2.91 17.37
CA PRO A 482 -22.95 -2.00 17.40
C PRO A 482 -23.00 -1.15 16.13
N LYS A 483 -24.19 -1.04 15.52
CA LYS A 483 -24.45 -0.24 14.32
C LYS A 483 -24.30 1.28 14.52
N GLU A 484 -23.89 1.74 15.71
CA GLU A 484 -23.95 3.16 16.10
C GLU A 484 -22.59 3.89 16.06
N ASN A 485 -22.70 5.18 15.73
CA ASN A 485 -21.64 6.13 15.42
C ASN A 485 -20.46 6.17 16.41
N GLY A 486 -19.24 6.10 15.87
CA GLY A 486 -18.00 6.68 16.44
C GLY A 486 -17.42 6.10 17.74
N THR A 487 -18.18 5.31 18.51
CA THR A 487 -17.73 4.75 19.81
C THR A 487 -17.63 3.22 19.80
N GLY A 488 -18.05 2.56 18.72
CA GLY A 488 -18.13 1.10 18.61
C GLY A 488 -16.81 0.37 18.84
N LEU A 489 -15.68 0.92 18.36
CA LEU A 489 -14.37 0.30 18.55
C LEU A 489 -13.87 0.42 20.01
N LEU A 490 -14.10 1.57 20.66
CA LEU A 490 -13.76 1.78 22.07
C LEU A 490 -14.61 0.90 23.00
N ASN A 491 -15.90 0.79 22.74
CA ASN A 491 -16.82 -0.07 23.49
C ASN A 491 -16.56 -1.56 23.23
N PHE A 492 -16.20 -1.93 21.98
CA PHE A 492 -15.71 -3.26 21.64
C PHE A 492 -14.46 -3.58 22.44
N PHE A 493 -13.43 -2.74 22.41
CA PHE A 493 -12.20 -2.99 23.16
C PHE A 493 -12.42 -2.97 24.68
N SER A 494 -13.30 -2.15 25.24
CA SER A 494 -13.56 -2.16 26.69
C SER A 494 -14.35 -3.39 27.16
N THR A 495 -15.31 -3.87 26.36
CA THR A 495 -16.17 -5.00 26.73
C THR A 495 -15.51 -6.35 26.41
N GLU A 496 -14.88 -6.46 25.24
CA GLU A 496 -14.26 -7.71 24.77
C GLU A 496 -12.90 -7.95 25.40
N VAL A 497 -12.09 -6.92 25.72
CA VAL A 497 -10.81 -7.16 26.43
C VAL A 497 -11.05 -7.77 27.80
N GLN A 498 -12.14 -7.39 28.49
CA GLN A 498 -12.53 -8.01 29.76
C GLN A 498 -13.01 -9.46 29.56
N ALA A 499 -13.82 -9.72 28.52
CA ALA A 499 -14.25 -11.06 28.16
C ALA A 499 -13.07 -11.98 27.76
N ILE A 500 -12.12 -11.43 27.01
CA ILE A 500 -10.85 -12.05 26.59
C ILE A 500 -9.99 -12.39 27.81
N ALA A 501 -9.80 -11.43 28.73
CA ALA A 501 -9.03 -11.64 29.95
C ALA A 501 -9.65 -12.76 30.80
N ASN A 502 -10.98 -12.76 30.94
CA ASN A 502 -11.73 -13.79 31.66
C ASN A 502 -11.66 -15.15 30.95
N ALA A 503 -11.72 -15.19 29.61
CA ALA A 503 -11.61 -16.41 28.81
C ALA A 503 -10.21 -17.05 28.89
N LEU A 504 -9.18 -16.24 29.06
CA LEU A 504 -7.78 -16.67 29.18
C LEU A 504 -7.40 -17.10 30.61
N GLN A 505 -8.13 -16.61 31.61
CA GLN A 505 -7.88 -16.88 33.03
C GLN A 505 -7.99 -18.38 33.34
N GLY A 506 -6.88 -18.98 33.80
CA GLY A 506 -6.81 -20.41 34.15
C GLY A 506 -6.70 -21.37 32.96
N LYS A 507 -6.78 -20.90 31.71
CA LYS A 507 -6.67 -21.72 30.49
C LYS A 507 -5.33 -21.58 29.76
N CYS A 508 -4.70 -20.41 29.86
CA CYS A 508 -3.32 -20.18 29.42
C CYS A 508 -2.45 -19.82 30.64
N SER A 509 -1.14 -20.09 30.60
CA SER A 509 -0.25 -19.69 31.71
C SER A 509 -0.18 -18.16 31.81
N ILE A 510 -0.29 -17.61 33.03
CA ILE A 510 -0.25 -16.16 33.28
C ILE A 510 1.05 -15.52 32.78
N THR A 511 2.16 -16.26 32.78
CA THR A 511 3.46 -15.83 32.26
C THR A 511 3.44 -15.60 30.74
N SER A 512 2.64 -16.37 29.99
CA SER A 512 2.46 -16.18 28.54
C SER A 512 1.61 -14.94 28.20
N LEU A 513 0.58 -14.64 29.01
CA LEU A 513 -0.25 -13.43 28.84
C LEU A 513 0.51 -12.15 29.19
N ILE A 514 1.21 -12.14 30.33
CA ILE A 514 1.92 -10.95 30.82
C ILE A 514 3.14 -10.65 29.96
N SER A 515 3.81 -11.65 29.37
CA SER A 515 4.88 -11.39 28.39
C SER A 515 4.37 -10.95 27.02
N ALA A 516 3.20 -11.44 26.59
CA ALA A 516 2.56 -10.97 25.36
C ALA A 516 2.10 -9.50 25.50
N ILE A 517 1.55 -9.13 26.66
CA ILE A 517 0.95 -7.80 26.86
C ILE A 517 1.96 -6.79 27.46
N GLY A 518 2.93 -7.26 28.24
CA GLY A 518 3.59 -6.47 29.28
C GLY A 518 4.75 -5.56 28.85
N ASP A 519 5.35 -5.79 27.68
CA ASP A 519 6.49 -5.00 27.19
C ASP A 519 6.11 -4.02 26.08
N THR A 520 5.09 -4.34 25.28
CA THR A 520 4.61 -3.52 24.16
C THR A 520 3.53 -2.54 24.61
N ALA A 521 2.66 -2.90 25.53
CA ALA A 521 1.59 -2.00 25.93
C ALA A 521 2.09 -1.09 27.07
N GLY A 522 2.54 0.12 26.73
CA GLY A 522 2.98 1.14 27.69
C GLY A 522 1.94 1.36 28.81
N ASN A 523 2.32 2.11 29.84
CA ASN A 523 1.54 2.35 31.07
C ASN A 523 0.04 2.64 30.86
N THR A 524 -0.41 3.05 29.67
CA THR A 524 -1.82 3.23 29.29
C THR A 524 -2.63 1.92 29.15
N PHE A 525 -2.11 0.84 28.57
CA PHE A 525 -2.84 -0.45 28.52
C PHE A 525 -2.78 -1.17 29.87
N LYS A 526 -1.64 -1.05 30.57
CA LYS A 526 -1.56 -1.41 31.99
C LYS A 526 -2.57 -0.60 32.81
N ALA A 527 -2.72 0.71 32.60
CA ALA A 527 -3.74 1.52 33.28
C ALA A 527 -5.18 1.17 32.83
N PHE A 528 -5.37 0.73 31.59
CA PHE A 528 -6.66 0.24 31.08
C PHE A 528 -7.05 -1.08 31.77
N ILE A 529 -6.13 -2.04 31.84
CA ILE A 529 -6.30 -3.34 32.51
C ILE A 529 -6.35 -3.19 34.05
N ILE A 530 -5.46 -2.39 34.65
CA ILE A 530 -5.36 -2.15 36.10
C ILE A 530 -6.50 -1.24 36.58
N GLY A 531 -6.94 -0.28 35.76
CA GLY A 531 -8.10 0.56 36.04
C GLY A 531 -9.39 -0.25 36.19
N LEU A 532 -9.55 -1.30 35.37
CA LEU A 532 -10.65 -2.28 35.51
C LEU A 532 -10.49 -3.17 36.75
N GLY A 533 -9.25 -3.53 37.12
CA GLY A 533 -8.97 -4.27 38.36
C GLY A 533 -9.25 -3.47 39.64
N SER A 534 -9.11 -2.14 39.59
CA SER A 534 -9.32 -1.25 40.74
C SER A 534 -10.79 -1.00 41.11
N GLN A 535 -11.76 -1.50 40.33
CA GLN A 535 -13.17 -1.53 40.72
C GLN A 535 -13.60 -2.83 41.41
N PHE A 536 -12.70 -3.77 41.65
CA PHE A 536 -12.97 -4.99 42.43
C PHE A 536 -11.95 -5.16 43.57
N SER A 537 -11.91 -4.18 44.46
CA SER A 537 -11.57 -4.42 45.87
C SER A 537 -12.20 -3.33 46.74
N LEU A 538 -13.45 -3.56 47.15
CA LEU A 538 -14.08 -3.13 48.40
C LEU A 538 -15.58 -3.43 48.27
N GLY A 539 -16.01 -4.51 48.95
CA GLY A 539 -17.38 -5.02 48.98
C GLY A 539 -17.40 -6.53 48.96
#